data_AF-A0AAW2G9Y5-F1
#
_entry.id   AF-A0AAW2G9Y5-F1
#
_cell.length_a   1.000
_cell.length_b   1.000
_cell.length_c   1.000
_cell.angle_alpha   90.00
_cell.angle_beta   90.00
_cell.angle_gamma   90.00
#
_symmetry.space_group_name_H-M   'P 1'
#
loop_
_entity.id
_entity.type
_entity.pdbx_description
1 polymer ?
#
loop_
_entity_poly.entity_id
_entity_poly.type
_entity_poly.pdbx_seq_one_letter_code
_entity_poly.pdbx_strand_id
1 'polypeptide(L)'
;MSDLFSNKIQMLLLKKEKEYGQLKFISTRATEETSLFIDKLLDDVECIAKEFYMYNTKVFYHNDDNYDAYDIPMQIIHNFNYLVSNTSFSSQYLLAEDMKIGHIVDVCPSLSPYLFIQIILHIKCEDLLIESLVHYPLDLCVEILEITIRCINDMESLQNRRFVFFLISKLYYKCMWLHQGTLSKHDIAELSCQLVAHFQALLELINTKFVASNLSKQEKYVQHGILLKYLLRCIKTCMLYKRKNHQIIYDMLHPFKITYGNPFNGTDYFCKLPYDKTQSIVETLDQELITLLQDHIKQVDCFEFMEWAEVDDEENVLISLQRAFIIECHCFMEFMKQDEYLLTNEDLLQYLRQLVGSSNSEESILTLEELCNSIINGKLDKETGVRDLIRRYKQWDESTLNFISKNTTLFSKIELGVIFEYLHYIFMNVNNYEEKHRAYLLVLDILIQEELSTMYFLVLHYTIRHFHDNRLVCLFKSELFRKFIESNHINMSNEEKLRVILIFIMLNPKEVLTTVVRVAIGSTDIKYRNIILSRFELIYLHAFFTSKLNDQNDILSYLLKDAWLHDHSTWNYKQFEYFMSDTLANEVIYIML
;
A
#
# COMPACT_ATOMS: atom_id res chain seq x y z
N MET A 1 -4.99 4.09 -28.31
CA MET A 1 -6.17 3.93 -27.44
C MET A 1 -6.69 5.26 -26.90
N SER A 2 -5.86 6.30 -26.69
CA SER A 2 -6.31 7.63 -26.23
C SER A 2 -7.35 8.27 -27.15
N ASP A 3 -7.16 8.19 -28.46
CA ASP A 3 -8.08 8.78 -29.43
C ASP A 3 -9.50 8.19 -29.34
N LEU A 4 -9.64 6.94 -28.89
CA LEU A 4 -10.95 6.29 -28.74
C LEU A 4 -11.73 6.83 -27.53
N PHE A 5 -11.07 7.12 -26.41
CA PHE A 5 -11.71 7.73 -25.24
C PHE A 5 -12.19 9.15 -25.59
N SER A 6 -11.29 9.98 -26.13
CA SER A 6 -11.58 11.34 -26.57
C SER A 6 -12.75 11.38 -27.55
N ASN A 7 -12.78 10.49 -28.55
CA ASN A 7 -13.89 10.41 -29.51
C ASN A 7 -15.23 10.05 -28.84
N LYS A 8 -15.25 9.08 -27.90
CA LYS A 8 -16.49 8.70 -27.21
C LYS A 8 -17.01 9.82 -26.31
N ILE A 9 -16.12 10.46 -25.55
CA ILE A 9 -16.48 11.62 -24.73
C ILE A 9 -16.97 12.77 -25.61
N GLN A 10 -16.27 13.11 -26.69
CA GLN A 10 -16.69 14.16 -27.61
C GLN A 10 -18.09 13.89 -28.18
N MET A 11 -18.35 12.66 -28.65
CA MET A 11 -19.67 12.27 -29.16
C MET A 11 -20.76 12.37 -28.09
N LEU A 12 -20.46 11.95 -26.86
CA LEU A 12 -21.36 12.08 -25.72
C LEU A 12 -21.67 13.55 -25.42
N LEU A 13 -20.65 14.39 -25.28
CA LEU A 13 -20.81 15.82 -24.97
C LEU A 13 -21.56 16.57 -26.08
N LEU A 14 -21.28 16.28 -27.35
CA LEU A 14 -22.03 16.84 -28.49
C LEU A 14 -23.51 16.46 -28.46
N LYS A 15 -23.82 15.21 -28.07
CA LYS A 15 -25.20 14.76 -27.91
C LYS A 15 -25.88 15.50 -26.75
N LYS A 16 -25.22 15.58 -25.60
CA LYS A 16 -25.76 16.21 -24.38
C LYS A 16 -25.95 17.71 -24.54
N GLU A 17 -25.04 18.40 -25.24
CA GLU A 17 -25.18 19.82 -25.56
C GLU A 17 -26.39 20.11 -26.47
N LYS A 18 -26.70 19.21 -27.42
CA LYS A 18 -27.91 19.33 -28.24
C LYS A 18 -29.20 19.14 -27.44
N GLU A 19 -29.16 18.27 -26.43
CA GLU A 19 -30.32 17.95 -25.60
C GLU A 19 -30.58 19.04 -24.54
N TYR A 20 -29.54 19.64 -23.96
CA TYR A 20 -29.64 20.46 -22.74
C TYR A 20 -29.00 21.86 -22.86
N GLY A 21 -28.47 22.22 -24.03
CA GLY A 21 -27.80 23.50 -24.26
C GLY A 21 -26.32 23.49 -23.85
N GLN A 22 -25.68 24.67 -23.87
CA GLN A 22 -24.23 24.79 -23.71
C GLN A 22 -23.75 24.33 -22.33
N LEU A 23 -22.91 23.29 -22.30
CA LEU A 23 -22.49 22.63 -21.06
C LEU A 23 -21.66 23.54 -20.15
N LYS A 24 -20.90 24.47 -20.72
CA LYS A 24 -20.08 25.47 -20.00
C LYS A 24 -20.86 26.37 -19.05
N PHE A 25 -22.18 26.51 -19.21
CA PHE A 25 -23.00 27.37 -18.35
C PHE A 25 -23.63 26.64 -17.15
N ILE A 26 -23.43 25.32 -17.03
CA ILE A 26 -24.05 24.52 -15.98
C ILE A 26 -23.18 24.60 -14.72
N SER A 27 -23.51 25.50 -13.80
CA SER A 27 -22.66 25.82 -12.64
C SER A 27 -23.11 25.22 -11.31
N THR A 28 -24.36 24.72 -11.23
CA THR A 28 -24.99 24.19 -10.01
C THR A 28 -26.12 23.19 -10.33
N ARG A 29 -26.54 22.43 -9.31
CA ARG A 29 -27.73 21.56 -9.29
C ARG A 29 -29.00 22.32 -8.83
N ALA A 30 -29.21 23.54 -9.34
CA ALA A 30 -30.27 24.43 -8.84
C ALA A 30 -31.72 23.98 -9.12
N THR A 31 -31.96 23.16 -10.15
CA THR A 31 -33.29 22.66 -10.50
C THR A 31 -33.30 21.13 -10.57
N GLU A 32 -34.48 20.52 -10.44
CA GLU A 32 -34.64 19.08 -10.62
C GLU A 32 -34.22 18.64 -12.02
N GLU A 33 -34.53 19.46 -13.04
CA GLU A 33 -34.16 19.20 -14.42
C GLU A 33 -32.64 19.21 -14.62
N THR A 34 -31.92 20.20 -14.06
CA THR A 34 -30.46 20.24 -14.15
C THR A 34 -29.81 19.12 -13.36
N SER A 35 -30.40 18.71 -12.24
CA SER A 35 -29.92 17.59 -11.43
C SER A 35 -30.06 16.25 -12.18
N LEU A 36 -31.25 15.96 -12.73
CA LEU A 36 -31.50 14.77 -13.56
C LEU A 36 -30.63 14.73 -14.82
N PHE A 37 -30.37 15.89 -15.41
CA PHE A 37 -29.43 16.00 -16.52
C PHE A 37 -28.01 15.61 -16.10
N ILE A 38 -27.51 16.23 -15.02
CA ILE A 38 -26.16 15.98 -14.52
C ILE A 38 -26.02 14.50 -14.19
N ASP A 39 -26.97 13.89 -13.49
CA ASP A 39 -26.89 12.47 -13.12
C ASP A 39 -26.80 11.56 -14.36
N LYS A 40 -27.62 11.82 -15.39
CA LYS A 40 -27.53 11.07 -16.66
C LYS A 40 -26.20 11.28 -17.39
N LEU A 41 -25.63 12.49 -17.35
CA LEU A 41 -24.32 12.76 -17.93
C LEU A 41 -23.24 11.98 -17.17
N LEU A 42 -23.30 11.99 -15.84
CA LEU A 42 -22.35 11.31 -14.97
C LEU A 42 -22.39 9.79 -15.21
N ASP A 43 -23.57 9.17 -15.28
CA ASP A 43 -23.74 7.74 -15.55
C ASP A 43 -23.15 7.35 -16.93
N ASP A 44 -23.42 8.15 -17.97
CA ASP A 44 -22.89 7.91 -19.32
C ASP A 44 -21.36 8.04 -19.36
N VAL A 45 -20.80 9.04 -18.65
CA VAL A 45 -19.35 9.22 -18.53
C VAL A 45 -18.72 8.09 -17.72
N GLU A 46 -19.37 7.62 -16.65
CA GLU A 46 -18.90 6.50 -15.84
C GLU A 46 -18.78 5.22 -16.68
N CYS A 47 -19.76 4.94 -17.55
CA CYS A 47 -19.72 3.82 -18.47
C CYS A 47 -18.49 3.88 -19.40
N ILE A 48 -18.20 5.06 -19.96
CA ILE A 48 -17.01 5.26 -20.79
C ILE A 48 -15.75 5.11 -19.94
N ALA A 49 -15.68 5.75 -18.76
CA ALA A 49 -14.52 5.68 -17.89
C ALA A 49 -14.16 4.25 -17.46
N LYS A 50 -15.17 3.39 -17.22
CA LYS A 50 -14.98 1.96 -16.93
C LYS A 50 -14.36 1.19 -18.10
N GLU A 51 -14.80 1.45 -19.33
CA GLU A 51 -14.26 0.82 -20.54
C GLU A 51 -12.76 1.12 -20.76
N PHE A 52 -12.32 2.31 -20.35
CA PHE A 52 -10.94 2.77 -20.51
C PHE A 52 -10.11 2.68 -19.22
N TYR A 53 -10.56 1.91 -18.22
CA TYR A 53 -9.87 1.68 -16.94
C TYR A 53 -9.52 2.95 -16.16
N MET A 54 -10.27 4.04 -16.38
CA MET A 54 -10.09 5.30 -15.67
C MET A 54 -10.88 5.32 -14.34
N TYR A 55 -12.00 4.59 -14.27
CA TYR A 55 -12.85 4.53 -13.08
C TYR A 55 -12.11 4.02 -11.83
N ASN A 56 -12.25 4.72 -10.71
CA ASN A 56 -11.64 4.40 -9.41
C ASN A 56 -10.10 4.29 -9.43
N THR A 57 -9.44 5.14 -10.23
CA THR A 57 -7.97 5.21 -10.25
C THR A 57 -7.45 5.73 -8.91
N LYS A 58 -6.65 4.93 -8.21
CA LYS A 58 -5.97 5.31 -6.96
C LYS A 58 -4.49 5.59 -7.21
N VAL A 59 -4.03 6.72 -6.70
CA VAL A 59 -2.61 7.14 -6.76
C VAL A 59 -1.96 6.94 -5.40
N PHE A 60 -2.73 7.13 -4.34
CA PHE A 60 -2.27 6.96 -2.96
C PHE A 60 -2.74 5.59 -2.44
N TYR A 61 -1.94 4.88 -1.64
CA TYR A 61 -2.39 3.70 -0.88
C TYR A 61 -2.23 3.95 0.63
N HIS A 62 -3.02 3.25 1.45
CA HIS A 62 -2.99 3.41 2.91
C HIS A 62 -1.62 3.00 3.47
N ASN A 63 -1.04 3.86 4.32
CA ASN A 63 0.09 3.59 5.21
C ASN A 63 1.52 3.49 4.65
N ASP A 64 1.79 3.80 3.39
CA ASP A 64 3.18 3.89 2.94
C ASP A 64 3.75 5.31 3.17
N ASP A 65 4.57 5.43 4.22
CA ASP A 65 5.52 6.53 4.44
C ASP A 65 6.56 6.64 3.28
N ASN A 66 6.56 5.66 2.36
CA ASN A 66 7.25 5.65 1.07
C ASN A 66 6.30 6.03 -0.06
N TYR A 67 6.41 7.29 -0.51
CA TYR A 67 5.83 7.79 -1.75
C TYR A 67 6.53 7.16 -2.97
N ASP A 68 6.33 5.86 -3.20
CA ASP A 68 6.55 5.30 -4.53
C ASP A 68 5.26 5.53 -5.30
N ALA A 69 5.22 6.63 -6.07
CA ALA A 69 4.13 6.89 -6.99
C ALA A 69 4.05 5.68 -7.94
N TYR A 70 2.98 4.89 -7.83
CA TYR A 70 2.73 3.80 -8.77
C TYR A 70 2.73 4.36 -10.20
N ASP A 71 3.25 3.58 -11.14
CA ASP A 71 3.21 3.88 -12.58
C ASP A 71 1.75 3.96 -13.05
N ILE A 72 1.13 5.14 -12.94
CA ILE A 72 -0.18 5.42 -13.52
C ILE A 72 0.01 5.30 -15.05
N PRO A 73 -0.74 4.41 -15.73
CA PRO A 73 -0.63 4.30 -17.17
C PRO A 73 -0.81 5.66 -17.83
N MET A 74 0.13 6.05 -18.71
CA MET A 74 0.10 7.33 -19.43
C MET A 74 -1.23 7.61 -20.14
N GLN A 75 -1.93 6.54 -20.55
CA GLN A 75 -3.25 6.62 -21.15
C GLN A 75 -4.29 7.28 -20.22
N ILE A 76 -4.27 6.95 -18.93
CA ILE A 76 -5.20 7.50 -17.92
C ILE A 76 -4.90 8.98 -17.71
N ILE A 77 -3.62 9.35 -17.62
CA ILE A 77 -3.19 10.75 -17.48
C ILE A 77 -3.61 11.57 -18.70
N HIS A 78 -3.45 11.01 -19.91
CA HIS A 78 -3.90 11.68 -21.14
C HIS A 78 -5.42 11.87 -21.17
N ASN A 79 -6.20 10.84 -20.78
CA ASN A 79 -7.66 10.94 -20.71
C ASN A 79 -8.11 11.98 -19.67
N PHE A 80 -7.44 12.05 -18.52
CA PHE A 80 -7.68 13.08 -17.51
C PHE A 80 -7.37 14.49 -18.03
N ASN A 81 -6.19 14.68 -18.63
CA ASN A 81 -5.79 15.95 -19.22
C ASN A 81 -6.72 16.37 -20.37
N TYR A 82 -7.31 15.41 -21.11
CA TYR A 82 -8.33 15.70 -22.13
C TYR A 82 -9.58 16.35 -21.52
N LEU A 83 -10.07 15.86 -20.38
CA LEU A 83 -11.19 16.49 -19.67
C LEU A 83 -10.83 17.89 -19.17
N VAL A 84 -9.64 18.06 -18.60
CA VAL A 84 -9.14 19.37 -18.13
C VAL A 84 -9.02 20.37 -19.27
N SER A 85 -8.46 19.95 -20.42
CA SER A 85 -8.23 20.80 -21.60
C SER A 85 -9.52 21.28 -22.27
N ASN A 86 -10.62 20.53 -22.09
CA ASN A 86 -11.94 20.87 -22.64
C ASN A 86 -12.92 21.31 -21.55
N THR A 87 -12.39 21.95 -20.50
CA THR A 87 -13.18 22.60 -19.46
C THR A 87 -12.98 24.11 -19.54
N SER A 88 -14.07 24.88 -19.42
CA SER A 88 -14.09 26.33 -19.58
C SER A 88 -13.55 27.08 -18.36
N PHE A 89 -12.27 26.86 -18.05
CA PHE A 89 -11.55 27.60 -17.02
C PHE A 89 -11.22 29.02 -17.48
N SER A 90 -11.02 29.95 -16.53
CA SER A 90 -10.64 31.33 -16.81
C SER A 90 -9.33 31.46 -17.60
N SER A 91 -8.41 30.52 -17.41
CA SER A 91 -7.11 30.45 -18.09
C SER A 91 -7.07 29.51 -19.30
N GLN A 92 -8.22 29.00 -19.77
CA GLN A 92 -8.25 27.99 -20.85
C GLN A 92 -7.56 28.46 -22.14
N TYR A 93 -7.67 29.74 -22.48
CA TYR A 93 -7.00 30.28 -23.67
C TYR A 93 -5.46 30.21 -23.59
N LEU A 94 -4.88 30.17 -22.39
CA LEU A 94 -3.43 29.96 -22.18
C LEU A 94 -3.05 28.49 -22.30
N LEU A 95 -3.97 27.57 -21.94
CA LEU A 95 -3.78 26.14 -22.13
C LEU A 95 -3.65 25.78 -23.61
N ALA A 96 -4.36 26.50 -24.48
CA ALA A 96 -4.25 26.34 -25.93
C ALA A 96 -2.82 26.64 -26.46
N GLU A 97 -2.04 27.42 -25.72
CA GLU A 97 -0.64 27.76 -26.06
C GLU A 97 0.37 26.71 -25.56
N ASP A 98 -0.06 25.72 -24.77
CA ASP A 98 0.80 24.64 -24.27
C ASP A 98 1.26 23.72 -25.41
N MET A 99 2.55 23.45 -25.50
CA MET A 99 3.11 22.62 -26.58
C MET A 99 2.69 21.15 -26.54
N LYS A 100 2.37 20.62 -25.36
CA LYS A 100 2.01 19.21 -25.17
C LYS A 100 0.52 18.98 -25.29
N ILE A 101 -0.31 19.85 -24.73
CA ILE A 101 -1.76 19.66 -24.66
C ILE A 101 -2.58 20.70 -25.43
N GLY A 102 -1.97 21.77 -25.95
CA GLY A 102 -2.71 22.83 -26.67
C GLY A 102 -3.50 22.31 -27.87
N HIS A 103 -3.01 21.25 -28.53
CA HIS A 103 -3.70 20.61 -29.66
C HIS A 103 -5.00 19.87 -29.29
N ILE A 104 -5.25 19.60 -28.00
CA ILE A 104 -6.48 18.96 -27.50
C ILE A 104 -7.41 19.93 -26.77
N VAL A 105 -7.09 21.24 -26.73
CA VAL A 105 -7.95 22.28 -26.14
C VAL A 105 -9.06 22.67 -27.12
N ASP A 106 -10.28 22.85 -26.61
CA ASP A 106 -11.47 23.25 -27.38
C ASP A 106 -11.81 22.33 -28.58
N VAL A 107 -11.46 21.04 -28.48
CA VAL A 107 -11.78 20.02 -29.50
C VAL A 107 -13.18 19.42 -29.29
N CYS A 108 -13.73 19.51 -28.08
CA CYS A 108 -15.11 19.10 -27.79
C CYS A 108 -15.89 20.22 -27.07
N PRO A 109 -17.23 20.13 -26.98
CA PRO A 109 -18.02 21.11 -26.24
C PRO A 109 -17.50 21.29 -24.81
N SER A 110 -17.19 22.53 -24.44
CA SER A 110 -16.51 22.82 -23.18
C SER A 110 -17.41 22.49 -21.98
N LEU A 111 -16.91 21.70 -21.05
CA LEU A 111 -17.53 21.49 -19.75
C LEU A 111 -17.41 22.75 -18.90
N SER A 112 -18.35 23.00 -18.01
CA SER A 112 -18.12 23.97 -16.94
C SER A 112 -17.13 23.39 -15.93
N PRO A 113 -16.38 24.22 -15.18
CA PRO A 113 -15.54 23.75 -14.07
C PRO A 113 -16.33 22.89 -13.06
N TYR A 114 -17.60 23.22 -12.82
CA TYR A 114 -18.48 22.47 -11.94
C TYR A 114 -18.74 21.05 -12.46
N LEU A 115 -19.12 20.91 -13.73
CA LEU A 115 -19.35 19.60 -14.35
C LEU A 115 -18.09 18.75 -14.37
N PHE A 116 -16.93 19.35 -14.64
CA PHE A 116 -15.65 18.68 -14.57
C PHE A 116 -15.43 18.05 -13.19
N ILE A 117 -15.59 18.81 -12.11
CA ILE A 117 -15.43 18.29 -10.74
C ILE A 117 -16.47 17.22 -10.41
N GLN A 118 -17.74 17.41 -10.79
CA GLN A 118 -18.79 16.41 -10.59
C GLN A 118 -18.45 15.08 -11.30
N ILE A 119 -17.91 15.15 -12.53
CA ILE A 119 -17.44 13.97 -13.27
C ILE A 119 -16.31 13.28 -12.51
N ILE A 120 -15.26 14.01 -12.11
CA ILE A 120 -14.11 13.44 -11.41
C ILE A 120 -14.51 12.73 -10.12
N LEU A 121 -15.38 13.35 -9.33
CA LEU A 121 -15.90 12.78 -8.08
C LEU A 121 -16.76 11.53 -8.36
N HIS A 122 -17.62 11.58 -9.38
CA HIS A 122 -18.50 10.46 -9.71
C HIS A 122 -17.73 9.23 -10.21
N ILE A 123 -16.71 9.41 -11.05
CA ILE A 123 -15.87 8.31 -11.55
C ILE A 123 -14.77 7.87 -10.57
N LYS A 124 -14.72 8.47 -9.36
CA LYS A 124 -13.75 8.14 -8.30
C LYS A 124 -12.28 8.37 -8.69
N CYS A 125 -12.02 9.45 -9.41
CA CYS A 125 -10.67 9.86 -9.87
C CYS A 125 -10.06 10.97 -9.02
N GLU A 126 -10.46 11.08 -7.75
CA GLU A 126 -10.10 12.22 -6.90
C GLU A 126 -8.61 12.29 -6.60
N ASP A 127 -7.95 11.13 -6.50
CA ASP A 127 -6.50 11.03 -6.30
C ASP A 127 -5.72 11.65 -7.47
N LEU A 128 -6.19 11.47 -8.72
CA LEU A 128 -5.58 12.08 -9.91
C LEU A 128 -5.72 13.61 -9.87
N LEU A 129 -6.89 14.10 -9.47
CA LEU A 129 -7.12 15.54 -9.30
C LEU A 129 -6.15 16.13 -8.28
N ILE A 130 -6.05 15.53 -7.10
CA ILE A 130 -5.13 15.96 -6.04
C ILE A 130 -3.68 16.01 -6.54
N GLU A 131 -3.21 14.94 -7.18
CA GLU A 131 -1.83 14.89 -7.66
C GLU A 131 -1.59 15.94 -8.75
N SER A 132 -2.55 16.13 -9.67
CA SER A 132 -2.42 17.09 -10.77
C SER A 132 -2.32 18.55 -10.30
N LEU A 133 -2.99 18.93 -9.21
CA LEU A 133 -3.00 20.29 -8.67
C LEU A 133 -1.60 20.80 -8.30
N VAL A 134 -0.71 19.91 -7.88
CA VAL A 134 0.69 20.26 -7.57
C VAL A 134 1.44 20.72 -8.82
N HIS A 135 1.08 20.19 -9.99
CA HIS A 135 1.78 20.41 -11.27
C HIS A 135 1.16 21.51 -12.13
N TYR A 136 -0.06 21.92 -11.82
CA TYR A 136 -0.77 22.92 -12.60
C TYR A 136 -0.27 24.34 -12.32
N PRO A 137 -0.42 25.26 -13.30
CA PRO A 137 -0.29 26.68 -13.07
C PRO A 137 -1.19 27.13 -11.91
N LEU A 138 -0.73 28.14 -11.17
CA LEU A 138 -1.32 28.55 -9.90
C LEU A 138 -2.76 29.04 -10.07
N ASP A 139 -3.05 29.80 -11.14
CA ASP A 139 -4.41 30.30 -11.40
C ASP A 139 -5.40 29.15 -11.59
N LEU A 140 -5.01 28.14 -12.38
CA LEU A 140 -5.81 26.96 -12.66
C LEU A 140 -6.00 26.12 -11.39
N CYS A 141 -4.94 25.96 -10.59
CA CYS A 141 -4.97 25.27 -9.31
C CYS A 141 -6.01 25.89 -8.37
N VAL A 142 -5.98 27.21 -8.22
CA VAL A 142 -6.90 27.97 -7.35
C VAL A 142 -8.35 27.86 -7.83
N GLU A 143 -8.60 28.04 -9.14
CA GLU A 143 -9.96 27.92 -9.70
C GLU A 143 -10.53 26.51 -9.50
N ILE A 144 -9.72 25.46 -9.73
CA ILE A 144 -10.12 24.07 -9.49
C ILE A 144 -10.41 23.84 -7.99
N LEU A 145 -9.57 24.35 -7.09
CA LEU A 145 -9.75 24.23 -5.64
C LEU A 145 -11.05 24.89 -5.16
N GLU A 146 -11.34 26.11 -5.63
CA GLU A 146 -12.57 26.82 -5.29
C GLU A 146 -13.81 26.00 -5.65
N ILE A 147 -13.86 25.48 -6.88
CA ILE A 147 -14.99 24.67 -7.36
C ILE A 147 -15.06 23.32 -6.64
N THR A 148 -13.91 22.72 -6.33
CA THR A 148 -13.81 21.48 -5.56
C THR A 148 -14.40 21.64 -4.18
N ILE A 149 -14.00 22.68 -3.45
CA ILE A 149 -14.52 23.02 -2.11
C ILE A 149 -16.03 23.24 -2.18
N ARG A 150 -16.52 23.98 -3.18
CA ARG A 150 -17.96 24.18 -3.39
C ARG A 150 -18.71 22.86 -3.60
N CYS A 151 -18.20 21.97 -4.45
CA CYS A 151 -18.82 20.67 -4.71
C CYS A 151 -18.85 19.76 -3.47
N ILE A 152 -17.79 19.77 -2.65
CA ILE A 152 -17.77 19.06 -1.36
C ILE A 152 -18.80 19.69 -0.40
N ASN A 153 -18.91 21.01 -0.42
CA ASN A 153 -19.86 21.73 0.42
C ASN A 153 -21.32 21.51 0.00
N ASP A 154 -21.58 21.07 -1.23
CA ASP A 154 -22.92 20.66 -1.68
C ASP A 154 -23.30 19.24 -1.21
N MET A 155 -22.35 18.42 -0.73
CA MET A 155 -22.62 17.06 -0.24
C MET A 155 -23.18 17.05 1.20
N GLU A 156 -24.14 16.17 1.47
CA GLU A 156 -24.77 16.04 2.81
C GLU A 156 -23.79 15.53 3.88
N SER A 157 -22.85 14.66 3.52
CA SER A 157 -21.82 14.16 4.41
C SER A 157 -20.50 13.95 3.67
N LEU A 158 -19.40 14.00 4.42
CA LEU A 158 -18.08 13.72 3.88
C LEU A 158 -17.94 12.21 3.64
N GLN A 159 -18.50 11.70 2.53
CA GLN A 159 -18.37 10.29 2.17
C GLN A 159 -16.93 9.93 1.78
N ASN A 160 -16.17 10.89 1.25
CA ASN A 160 -14.80 10.71 0.80
C ASN A 160 -13.81 11.47 1.70
N ARG A 161 -13.81 11.15 3.00
CA ARG A 161 -12.98 11.80 4.04
C ARG A 161 -11.52 11.90 3.69
N ARG A 162 -11.01 10.79 3.16
CA ARG A 162 -9.65 10.61 2.72
C ARG A 162 -9.25 11.66 1.67
N PHE A 163 -10.15 12.01 0.74
CA PHE A 163 -9.91 13.01 -0.30
C PHE A 163 -9.55 14.37 0.30
N VAL A 164 -10.30 14.84 1.31
CA VAL A 164 -10.07 16.16 1.93
C VAL A 164 -8.70 16.22 2.61
N PHE A 165 -8.32 15.18 3.36
CA PHE A 165 -7.02 15.14 4.02
C PHE A 165 -5.82 15.10 3.05
N PHE A 166 -5.95 14.34 1.95
CA PHE A 166 -4.91 14.36 0.91
C PHE A 166 -4.84 15.71 0.18
N LEU A 167 -5.99 16.34 -0.06
CA LEU A 167 -6.05 17.66 -0.66
C LEU A 167 -5.37 18.72 0.22
N ILE A 168 -5.64 18.71 1.53
CA ILE A 168 -4.96 19.56 2.52
C ILE A 168 -3.45 19.34 2.48
N SER A 169 -3.02 18.08 2.51
CA SER A 169 -1.59 17.72 2.50
C SER A 169 -0.88 18.21 1.23
N LYS A 170 -1.52 18.08 0.07
CA LYS A 170 -0.93 18.48 -1.22
C LYS A 170 -1.03 19.99 -1.48
N LEU A 171 -2.05 20.66 -0.94
CA LEU A 171 -2.11 22.11 -0.91
C LEU A 171 -1.01 22.69 -0.02
N TYR A 172 -0.80 22.11 1.16
CA TYR A 172 0.34 22.46 2.03
C TYR A 172 1.67 22.31 1.28
N TYR A 173 1.85 21.18 0.59
CA TYR A 173 3.02 20.97 -0.28
C TYR A 173 3.12 22.06 -1.36
N LYS A 174 2.05 22.39 -2.09
CA LYS A 174 2.09 23.45 -3.11
C LYS A 174 2.51 24.80 -2.52
N CYS A 175 1.99 25.18 -1.35
CA CYS A 175 2.34 26.41 -0.65
C CYS A 175 3.83 26.47 -0.28
N MET A 176 4.39 25.37 0.24
CA MET A 176 5.83 25.27 0.57
C MET A 176 6.74 25.60 -0.61
N TRP A 177 6.33 25.28 -1.85
CA TRP A 177 7.16 25.39 -3.04
C TRP A 177 6.98 26.70 -3.83
N LEU A 178 6.12 27.62 -3.37
CA LEU A 178 5.88 28.91 -4.05
C LEU A 178 7.17 29.76 -4.21
N HIS A 179 8.14 29.59 -3.31
CA HIS A 179 9.44 30.27 -3.41
C HIS A 179 10.34 29.72 -4.52
N GLN A 180 10.15 28.46 -4.91
CA GLN A 180 10.93 27.82 -5.98
C GLN A 180 10.42 28.18 -7.38
N GLY A 181 9.17 28.62 -7.44
CA GLY A 181 8.53 29.20 -8.60
C GLY A 181 7.42 28.33 -9.18
N THR A 182 6.46 29.00 -9.79
CA THR A 182 5.27 28.41 -10.40
C THR A 182 4.88 29.20 -11.64
N LEU A 183 4.05 28.63 -12.49
CA LEU A 183 3.42 29.37 -13.57
C LEU A 183 2.19 30.10 -13.03
N SER A 184 2.03 31.37 -13.37
CA SER A 184 0.89 32.18 -13.02
C SER A 184 0.75 33.35 -13.99
N LYS A 185 -0.47 33.67 -14.41
CA LYS A 185 -0.74 34.95 -15.09
C LYS A 185 -1.12 36.04 -14.10
N HIS A 186 -1.88 35.69 -13.06
CA HIS A 186 -2.32 36.63 -12.04
C HIS A 186 -1.26 36.80 -10.96
N ASP A 187 -1.47 37.80 -10.11
CA ASP A 187 -0.55 38.16 -9.05
C ASP A 187 -0.37 36.98 -8.07
N ILE A 188 0.89 36.56 -7.90
CA ILE A 188 1.24 35.41 -7.06
C ILE A 188 0.95 35.66 -5.58
N ALA A 189 1.01 36.90 -5.11
CA ALA A 189 0.71 37.22 -3.72
C ALA A 189 -0.80 37.10 -3.47
N GLU A 190 -1.63 37.61 -4.38
CA GLU A 190 -3.10 37.45 -4.30
C GLU A 190 -3.51 35.98 -4.33
N LEU A 191 -3.00 35.21 -5.30
CA LEU A 191 -3.28 33.78 -5.39
C LEU A 191 -2.77 33.00 -4.18
N SER A 192 -1.63 33.40 -3.59
CA SER A 192 -1.14 32.78 -2.36
C SER A 192 -2.08 33.03 -1.17
N CYS A 193 -2.67 34.22 -1.06
CA CYS A 193 -3.70 34.50 -0.07
C CYS A 193 -4.96 33.65 -0.31
N GLN A 194 -5.36 33.45 -1.56
CA GLN A 194 -6.49 32.58 -1.91
C GLN A 194 -6.20 31.12 -1.56
N LEU A 195 -4.98 30.61 -1.79
CA LEU A 195 -4.59 29.26 -1.35
C LEU A 195 -4.70 29.09 0.18
N VAL A 196 -4.27 30.08 0.96
CA VAL A 196 -4.44 30.06 2.42
C VAL A 196 -5.92 30.04 2.81
N ALA A 197 -6.74 30.88 2.19
CA ALA A 197 -8.19 30.90 2.43
C ALA A 197 -8.85 29.56 2.07
N HIS A 198 -8.45 28.93 0.96
CA HIS A 198 -8.94 27.60 0.57
C HIS A 198 -8.48 26.51 1.55
N PHE A 199 -7.25 26.60 2.06
CA PHE A 199 -6.76 25.71 3.10
C PHE A 199 -7.62 25.82 4.36
N GLN A 200 -7.87 27.03 4.85
CA GLN A 200 -8.75 27.28 5.99
C GLN A 200 -10.18 26.78 5.74
N ALA A 201 -10.72 26.98 4.54
CA ALA A 201 -12.04 26.46 4.17
C ALA A 201 -12.10 24.92 4.20
N LEU A 202 -11.03 24.23 3.81
CA LEU A 202 -10.94 22.77 3.91
C LEU A 202 -10.88 22.30 5.37
N LEU A 203 -10.18 23.02 6.25
CA LEU A 203 -10.17 22.74 7.69
C LEU A 203 -11.56 22.93 8.31
N GLU A 204 -12.27 24.00 7.93
CA GLU A 204 -13.64 24.26 8.40
C GLU A 204 -14.63 23.19 7.90
N LEU A 205 -14.44 22.68 6.67
CA LEU A 205 -15.21 21.55 6.16
C LEU A 205 -15.00 20.27 7.00
N ILE A 206 -13.77 20.01 7.46
CA ILE A 206 -13.51 18.91 8.39
C ILE A 206 -14.28 19.12 9.69
N ASN A 207 -14.19 20.31 10.27
CA ASN A 207 -14.84 20.61 11.55
C ASN A 207 -16.37 20.47 11.48
N THR A 208 -16.99 20.92 10.38
CA THR A 208 -18.45 20.99 10.23
C THR A 208 -19.10 19.76 9.63
N LYS A 209 -18.42 19.02 8.75
CA LYS A 209 -19.02 17.94 7.95
C LYS A 209 -18.45 16.55 8.18
N PHE A 210 -17.33 16.42 8.89
CA PHE A 210 -16.74 15.10 9.13
C PHE A 210 -17.62 14.22 10.02
N VAL A 211 -18.15 14.83 11.10
CA VAL A 211 -19.10 14.20 12.02
C VAL A 211 -20.50 14.67 11.66
N ALA A 212 -21.31 13.81 11.04
CA ALA A 212 -22.66 14.17 10.64
C ALA A 212 -23.54 14.48 11.87
N SER A 213 -24.24 15.62 11.82
CA SER A 213 -25.06 16.13 12.93
C SER A 213 -26.23 15.21 13.30
N ASN A 214 -26.71 14.39 12.35
CA ASN A 214 -27.86 13.50 12.50
C ASN A 214 -27.52 12.13 13.11
N LEU A 215 -26.25 11.86 13.43
CA LEU A 215 -25.82 10.58 14.01
C LEU A 215 -26.19 10.45 15.49
N SER A 216 -26.34 9.19 15.94
CA SER A 216 -26.46 8.88 17.36
C SER A 216 -25.21 9.32 18.13
N LYS A 217 -25.32 9.47 19.46
CA LYS A 217 -24.20 9.92 20.29
C LYS A 217 -22.98 8.98 20.19
N GLN A 218 -23.21 7.67 20.17
CA GLN A 218 -22.15 6.67 20.03
C GLN A 218 -21.47 6.74 18.66
N GLU A 219 -22.25 6.86 17.59
CA GLU A 219 -21.68 7.04 16.24
C GLU A 219 -20.87 8.33 16.16
N LYS A 220 -21.32 9.43 16.76
CA LYS A 220 -20.54 10.68 16.81
C LYS A 220 -19.18 10.49 17.47
N TYR A 221 -19.13 9.77 18.59
CA TYR A 221 -17.87 9.43 19.26
C TYR A 221 -16.96 8.60 18.36
N VAL A 222 -17.47 7.54 17.73
CA VAL A 222 -16.69 6.72 16.78
C VAL A 222 -16.12 7.59 15.65
N GLN A 223 -16.94 8.46 15.07
CA GLN A 223 -16.52 9.33 13.99
C GLN A 223 -15.46 10.35 14.42
N HIS A 224 -15.52 10.86 15.64
CA HIS A 224 -14.53 11.78 16.17
C HIS A 224 -13.18 11.07 16.46
N GLY A 225 -13.18 9.83 16.94
CA GLY A 225 -11.96 9.03 17.06
C GLY A 225 -11.27 8.77 15.72
N ILE A 226 -12.07 8.45 14.68
CA ILE A 226 -11.58 8.32 13.31
C ILE A 226 -11.01 9.66 12.82
N LEU A 227 -11.72 10.77 13.03
CA LEU A 227 -11.27 12.12 12.65
C LEU A 227 -9.87 12.43 13.20
N LEU A 228 -9.67 12.19 14.50
CA LEU A 228 -8.42 12.45 15.19
C LEU A 228 -7.25 11.63 14.61
N LYS A 229 -7.48 10.34 14.28
CA LYS A 229 -6.47 9.52 13.57
C LYS A 229 -6.06 10.17 12.24
N TYR A 230 -7.02 10.60 11.42
CA TYR A 230 -6.72 11.24 10.15
C TYR A 230 -6.01 12.58 10.31
N LEU A 231 -6.40 13.41 11.30
CA LEU A 231 -5.73 14.67 11.60
C LEU A 231 -4.26 14.46 11.98
N LEU A 232 -3.96 13.52 12.89
CA LEU A 232 -2.59 13.19 13.28
C LEU A 232 -1.72 12.80 12.07
N ARG A 233 -2.25 11.92 11.20
CA ARG A 233 -1.54 11.49 9.99
C ARG A 233 -1.37 12.62 8.98
N CYS A 234 -2.39 13.46 8.79
CA CYS A 234 -2.33 14.61 7.90
C CYS A 234 -1.22 15.58 8.34
N ILE A 235 -1.18 15.92 9.64
CA ILE A 235 -0.18 16.83 10.19
C ILE A 235 1.22 16.23 10.07
N LYS A 236 1.39 14.94 10.41
CA LYS A 236 2.66 14.21 10.19
C LYS A 236 3.10 14.32 8.74
N THR A 237 2.19 14.10 7.79
CA THR A 237 2.47 14.16 6.34
C THR A 237 2.89 15.56 5.90
N CYS A 238 2.15 16.60 6.30
CA CYS A 238 2.50 18.00 6.02
C CYS A 238 3.90 18.34 6.53
N MET A 239 4.20 17.98 7.78
CA MET A 239 5.48 18.27 8.41
C MET A 239 6.63 17.46 7.79
N LEU A 240 6.38 16.22 7.35
CA LEU A 240 7.36 15.43 6.60
C LEU A 240 7.79 16.12 5.30
N TYR A 241 6.89 16.82 4.60
CA TYR A 241 7.26 17.58 3.39
C TYR A 241 8.28 18.69 3.64
N LYS A 242 8.34 19.25 4.87
CA LYS A 242 9.37 20.23 5.24
C LYS A 242 10.75 19.62 5.37
N ARG A 243 10.84 18.42 5.97
CA ARG A 243 12.12 17.74 6.23
C ARG A 243 12.71 17.09 4.99
N LYS A 244 11.83 16.55 4.16
CA LYS A 244 12.18 15.88 2.91
C LYS A 244 12.55 16.93 1.85
N ASN A 245 13.84 17.25 1.70
CA ASN A 245 14.42 17.96 0.54
C ASN A 245 14.25 17.09 -0.74
N HIS A 246 13.02 16.85 -1.19
CA HIS A 246 12.77 16.04 -2.37
C HIS A 246 12.94 16.89 -3.63
N GLN A 247 14.20 17.00 -4.06
CA GLN A 247 14.55 17.26 -5.46
C GLN A 247 14.07 16.13 -6.41
N ILE A 248 13.56 15.01 -5.86
CA ILE A 248 13.38 13.73 -6.55
C ILE A 248 12.15 13.68 -7.48
N ILE A 249 11.28 14.70 -7.53
CA ILE A 249 9.99 14.56 -8.25
C ILE A 249 9.82 15.41 -9.51
N TYR A 250 10.91 15.83 -10.15
CA TYR A 250 10.81 16.50 -11.45
C TYR A 250 10.73 15.54 -12.65
N ASP A 251 11.32 14.34 -12.57
CA ASP A 251 11.41 13.43 -13.74
C ASP A 251 10.23 12.45 -13.86
N MET A 252 9.63 11.99 -12.76
CA MET A 252 8.51 11.02 -12.78
C MET A 252 7.13 11.68 -12.97
N LEU A 253 7.00 12.98 -12.73
CA LEU A 253 5.70 13.71 -12.73
C LEU A 253 5.50 14.61 -13.96
N HIS A 254 6.39 14.52 -14.94
CA HIS A 254 6.25 15.20 -16.24
C HIS A 254 4.87 14.98 -16.93
N PRO A 255 4.18 13.82 -16.78
CA PRO A 255 2.91 13.58 -17.47
C PRO A 255 1.75 14.49 -17.06
N PHE A 256 1.70 14.97 -15.81
CA PHE A 256 0.65 15.89 -15.32
C PHE A 256 0.99 17.35 -15.56
N LYS A 257 2.22 17.68 -15.95
CA LYS A 257 2.67 19.05 -16.10
C LYS A 257 1.97 19.74 -17.26
N ILE A 258 1.12 20.71 -16.91
CA ILE A 258 0.48 21.67 -17.82
C ILE A 258 1.20 23.02 -17.70
N THR A 259 1.40 23.69 -18.81
CA THR A 259 2.10 24.98 -18.90
C THR A 259 1.29 26.02 -19.66
N TYR A 260 1.75 27.28 -19.62
CA TYR A 260 1.23 28.37 -20.44
C TYR A 260 2.32 28.75 -21.45
N GLY A 261 2.07 28.52 -22.73
CA GLY A 261 2.94 28.98 -23.81
C GLY A 261 4.19 28.14 -24.11
N ASN A 262 5.04 28.69 -24.98
CA ASN A 262 6.26 28.08 -25.46
C ASN A 262 7.45 28.34 -24.49
N PRO A 263 8.05 27.31 -23.87
CA PRO A 263 9.21 27.47 -22.97
C PRO A 263 10.46 28.05 -23.65
N PHE A 264 10.52 28.09 -24.99
CA PHE A 264 11.65 28.61 -25.76
C PHE A 264 11.59 30.12 -26.04
N ASN A 265 10.47 30.81 -25.76
CA ASN A 265 10.28 32.23 -26.10
C ASN A 265 10.28 33.21 -24.92
N GLY A 266 10.64 32.77 -23.71
CA GLY A 266 10.67 33.61 -22.52
C GLY A 266 9.65 33.16 -21.48
N THR A 267 10.05 33.21 -20.21
CA THR A 267 9.28 32.78 -19.05
C THR A 267 8.23 33.81 -18.63
N ASP A 268 7.38 34.25 -19.55
CA ASP A 268 6.49 35.41 -19.32
C ASP A 268 5.49 35.18 -18.16
N TYR A 269 5.21 33.92 -17.83
CA TYR A 269 4.29 33.52 -16.76
C TYR A 269 4.98 32.87 -15.56
N PHE A 270 6.31 32.84 -15.48
CA PHE A 270 7.00 32.24 -14.35
C PHE A 270 7.13 33.24 -13.20
N CYS A 271 6.50 32.92 -12.07
CA CYS A 271 6.48 33.77 -10.88
C CYS A 271 7.08 33.05 -9.68
N LYS A 272 7.68 33.81 -8.77
CA LYS A 272 8.25 33.31 -7.50
C LYS A 272 7.75 34.19 -6.36
N LEU A 273 7.31 33.55 -5.28
CA LEU A 273 7.02 34.27 -4.05
C LEU A 273 8.33 34.43 -3.25
N PRO A 274 8.57 35.57 -2.60
CA PRO A 274 9.70 35.70 -1.68
C PRO A 274 9.71 34.60 -0.61
N TYR A 275 10.91 34.15 -0.22
CA TYR A 275 11.07 33.04 0.73
C TYR A 275 10.47 33.37 2.10
N ASP A 276 10.69 34.59 2.59
CA ASP A 276 10.12 35.12 3.84
C ASP A 276 8.58 35.08 3.85
N LYS A 277 7.94 35.47 2.74
CA LYS A 277 6.49 35.38 2.60
C LYS A 277 6.00 33.93 2.54
N THR A 278 6.73 33.06 1.85
CA THR A 278 6.42 31.64 1.78
C THR A 278 6.54 30.99 3.16
N GLN A 279 7.58 31.32 3.91
CA GLN A 279 7.78 30.85 5.27
C GLN A 279 6.64 31.32 6.20
N SER A 280 6.25 32.59 6.11
CA SER A 280 5.11 33.12 6.89
C SER A 280 3.79 32.42 6.56
N ILE A 281 3.54 32.10 5.29
CA ILE A 281 2.38 31.28 4.89
C ILE A 281 2.44 29.92 5.56
N VAL A 282 3.58 29.22 5.45
CA VAL A 282 3.75 27.87 6.01
C VAL A 282 3.56 27.86 7.52
N GLU A 283 4.14 28.83 8.23
CA GLU A 283 3.95 29.01 9.68
C GLU A 283 2.47 29.21 10.04
N THR A 284 1.73 29.95 9.22
CA THR A 284 0.28 30.12 9.40
C THR A 284 -0.45 28.77 9.22
N LEU A 285 -0.12 28.00 8.18
CA LEU A 285 -0.74 26.69 7.93
C LEU A 285 -0.44 25.70 9.07
N ASP A 286 0.77 25.74 9.64
CA ASP A 286 1.15 24.91 10.79
C ASP A 286 0.32 25.24 12.02
N GLN A 287 0.16 26.53 12.32
CA GLN A 287 -0.63 26.99 13.45
C GLN A 287 -2.09 26.53 13.31
N GLU A 288 -2.70 26.74 12.14
CA GLU A 288 -4.08 26.32 11.86
C GLU A 288 -4.28 24.80 12.06
N LEU A 289 -3.35 23.99 11.54
CA LEU A 289 -3.39 22.53 11.70
C LEU A 289 -3.27 22.09 13.17
N ILE A 290 -2.33 22.69 13.90
CA ILE A 290 -2.08 22.33 15.30
C ILE A 290 -3.21 22.82 16.20
N THR A 291 -3.74 24.01 15.98
CA THR A 291 -4.91 24.52 16.68
C THR A 291 -6.11 23.61 16.46
N LEU A 292 -6.39 23.21 15.20
CA LEU A 292 -7.47 22.28 14.91
C LEU A 292 -7.31 20.95 15.66
N LEU A 293 -6.10 20.36 15.66
CA LEU A 293 -5.84 19.12 16.39
C LEU A 293 -6.04 19.30 17.89
N GLN A 294 -5.51 20.37 18.48
CA GLN A 294 -5.66 20.66 19.90
C GLN A 294 -7.13 20.84 20.29
N ASP A 295 -7.91 21.53 19.47
CA ASP A 295 -9.32 21.80 19.76
C ASP A 295 -10.17 20.53 19.73
N HIS A 296 -9.89 19.60 18.82
CA HIS A 296 -10.55 18.29 18.80
C HIS A 296 -10.07 17.39 19.95
N ILE A 297 -8.76 17.33 20.22
CA ILE A 297 -8.19 16.51 21.29
C ILE A 297 -8.75 16.91 22.66
N LYS A 298 -8.91 18.22 22.93
CA LYS A 298 -9.48 18.72 24.19
C LYS A 298 -10.93 18.33 24.42
N GLN A 299 -11.68 18.03 23.35
CA GLN A 299 -13.09 17.64 23.45
C GLN A 299 -13.27 16.18 23.85
N VAL A 300 -12.22 15.35 23.74
CA VAL A 300 -12.28 13.93 24.05
C VAL A 300 -12.50 13.75 25.55
N ASP A 301 -13.69 13.26 25.91
CA ASP A 301 -14.04 12.92 27.28
C ASP A 301 -13.81 11.42 27.58
N CYS A 302 -13.91 11.03 28.85
CA CYS A 302 -13.69 9.64 29.24
C CYS A 302 -14.76 8.67 28.72
N PHE A 303 -15.99 9.13 28.46
CA PHE A 303 -17.05 8.29 27.92
C PHE A 303 -16.79 8.01 26.44
N GLU A 304 -16.44 9.03 25.68
CA GLU A 304 -16.01 8.91 24.30
C GLU A 304 -14.83 7.93 24.15
N PHE A 305 -13.80 8.12 24.97
CA PHE A 305 -12.62 7.27 24.94
C PHE A 305 -12.91 5.80 25.29
N MET A 306 -13.85 5.55 26.21
CA MET A 306 -14.29 4.19 26.56
C MET A 306 -15.12 3.55 25.45
N GLU A 307 -15.99 4.31 24.77
CA GLU A 307 -16.75 3.80 23.63
C GLU A 307 -15.83 3.36 22.48
N TRP A 308 -14.70 4.03 22.28
CA TRP A 308 -13.70 3.59 21.30
C TRP A 308 -13.07 2.22 21.62
N ALA A 309 -13.10 1.77 22.88
CA ALA A 309 -12.56 0.47 23.28
C ALA A 309 -13.46 -0.70 22.83
N GLU A 310 -14.77 -0.43 22.69
CA GLU A 310 -15.81 -1.41 22.39
C GLU A 310 -16.09 -1.53 20.88
N VAL A 311 -15.45 -0.71 20.05
CA VAL A 311 -15.64 -0.68 18.59
C VAL A 311 -14.33 -1.03 17.89
N ASP A 312 -14.40 -1.93 16.93
CA ASP A 312 -13.25 -2.30 16.08
C ASP A 312 -12.83 -1.13 15.18
N ASP A 313 -11.54 -1.01 14.93
CA ASP A 313 -11.00 -0.01 14.00
C ASP A 313 -11.37 -0.31 12.54
N GLU A 314 -11.71 0.74 11.77
CA GLU A 314 -12.14 0.59 10.37
C GLU A 314 -11.01 0.10 9.44
N GLU A 315 -9.75 0.36 9.79
CA GLU A 315 -8.59 0.00 8.96
C GLU A 315 -7.97 -1.33 9.41
N ASN A 316 -8.05 -1.63 10.71
CA ASN A 316 -7.59 -2.89 11.28
C ASN A 316 -8.60 -3.45 12.28
N VAL A 317 -9.54 -4.25 11.78
CA VAL A 317 -10.59 -4.91 12.57
C VAL A 317 -10.08 -5.84 13.68
N LEU A 318 -8.76 -6.09 13.77
CA LEU A 318 -8.15 -6.90 14.83
C LEU A 318 -7.85 -6.11 16.11
N ILE A 319 -8.02 -4.79 16.09
CA ILE A 319 -7.78 -3.90 17.23
C ILE A 319 -8.96 -2.94 17.39
N SER A 320 -9.21 -2.48 18.63
CA SER A 320 -10.21 -1.45 18.88
C SER A 320 -9.79 -0.09 18.30
N LEU A 321 -10.76 0.77 18.02
CA LEU A 321 -10.53 2.16 17.60
C LEU A 321 -9.68 2.91 18.64
N GLN A 322 -9.92 2.67 19.93
CA GLN A 322 -9.13 3.25 21.03
C GLN A 322 -7.65 2.86 20.87
N ARG A 323 -7.39 1.58 20.60
CA ARG A 323 -6.04 1.07 20.43
C ARG A 323 -5.37 1.63 19.18
N ALA A 324 -6.10 1.71 18.07
CA ALA A 324 -5.60 2.30 16.84
C ALA A 324 -5.25 3.78 17.03
N PHE A 325 -6.09 4.55 17.72
CA PHE A 325 -5.85 5.94 18.05
C PHE A 325 -4.62 6.13 18.96
N ILE A 326 -4.46 5.30 20.00
CA ILE A 326 -3.26 5.31 20.87
C ILE A 326 -1.99 5.10 20.04
N ILE A 327 -1.98 4.15 19.10
CA ILE A 327 -0.83 3.88 18.22
C ILE A 327 -0.48 5.13 17.39
N GLU A 328 -1.47 5.79 16.78
CA GLU A 328 -1.25 7.02 16.02
C GLU A 328 -0.68 8.16 16.89
N CYS A 329 -1.20 8.34 18.11
CA CYS A 329 -0.67 9.29 19.09
C CYS A 329 0.81 9.01 19.41
N HIS A 330 1.19 7.74 19.58
CA HIS A 330 2.60 7.38 19.81
C HIS A 330 3.48 7.67 18.61
N CYS A 331 3.07 7.23 17.42
CA CYS A 331 3.81 7.51 16.19
C CYS A 331 3.98 9.02 15.99
N PHE A 332 2.95 9.82 16.29
CA PHE A 332 3.01 11.26 16.22
C PHE A 332 3.94 11.86 17.27
N MET A 333 3.87 11.43 18.54
CA MET A 333 4.78 11.91 19.60
C MET A 333 6.26 11.58 19.30
N GLU A 334 6.57 10.40 18.78
CA GLU A 334 7.93 10.06 18.34
C GLU A 334 8.38 10.95 17.18
N PHE A 335 7.47 11.27 16.25
CA PHE A 335 7.74 12.20 15.17
C PHE A 335 7.98 13.64 15.68
N MET A 336 7.24 14.08 16.70
CA MET A 336 7.42 15.40 17.34
C MET A 336 8.82 15.56 17.94
N LYS A 337 9.42 14.50 18.51
CA LYS A 337 10.79 14.55 19.05
C LYS A 337 11.85 14.92 18.01
N GLN A 338 11.55 14.68 16.74
CA GLN A 338 12.44 14.95 15.62
C GLN A 338 12.14 16.29 14.94
N ASP A 339 11.11 17.03 15.37
CA ASP A 339 10.66 18.30 14.77
C ASP A 339 10.90 19.46 15.71
N GLU A 340 11.71 20.46 15.33
CA GLU A 340 11.95 21.61 16.21
C GLU A 340 10.67 22.40 16.50
N TYR A 341 9.78 22.57 15.52
CA TYR A 341 8.54 23.31 15.71
C TYR A 341 7.57 22.54 16.64
N LEU A 342 7.31 21.26 16.36
CA LEU A 342 6.38 20.48 17.19
C LEU A 342 6.93 20.21 18.60
N LEU A 343 8.25 20.08 18.76
CA LEU A 343 8.87 19.86 20.07
C LEU A 343 8.58 21.02 21.04
N THR A 344 8.44 22.25 20.53
CA THR A 344 8.13 23.42 21.35
C THR A 344 6.67 23.48 21.83
N ASN A 345 5.79 22.63 21.28
CA ASN A 345 4.37 22.62 21.63
C ASN A 345 4.09 21.67 22.82
N GLU A 346 4.50 22.12 24.01
CA GLU A 346 4.37 21.34 25.26
C GLU A 346 2.92 20.97 25.58
N ASP A 347 1.97 21.87 25.31
CA ASP A 347 0.54 21.65 25.54
C ASP A 347 0.01 20.48 24.72
N LEU A 348 0.32 20.42 23.41
CA LEU A 348 -0.10 19.31 22.55
C LEU A 348 0.49 17.99 23.04
N LEU A 349 1.78 17.98 23.40
CA LEU A 349 2.46 16.81 23.94
C LEU A 349 1.80 16.35 25.25
N GLN A 350 1.39 17.28 26.12
CA GLN A 350 0.69 16.97 27.35
C GLN A 350 -0.68 16.34 27.09
N TYR A 351 -1.48 16.88 26.18
CA TYR A 351 -2.79 16.29 25.84
C TYR A 351 -2.66 14.89 25.24
N LEU A 352 -1.70 14.67 24.33
CA LEU A 352 -1.43 13.35 23.77
C LEU A 352 -1.01 12.35 24.85
N ARG A 353 -0.13 12.76 25.78
CA ARG A 353 0.27 11.92 26.93
C ARG A 353 -0.90 11.61 27.86
N GLN A 354 -1.82 12.54 28.07
CA GLN A 354 -3.01 12.31 28.89
C GLN A 354 -3.94 11.27 28.28
N LEU A 355 -4.17 11.32 26.96
CA LEU A 355 -5.01 10.35 26.24
C LEU A 355 -4.39 8.97 26.10
N VAL A 356 -3.07 8.91 25.95
CA VAL A 356 -2.30 7.66 26.03
C VAL A 356 -2.31 7.08 27.46
N GLY A 357 -2.52 7.94 28.47
CA GLY A 357 -2.37 7.62 29.88
C GLY A 357 -0.91 7.75 30.35
N SER A 358 -0.72 8.01 31.65
CA SER A 358 0.59 7.87 32.28
C SER A 358 0.93 6.39 32.34
N SER A 359 1.54 5.86 31.28
CA SER A 359 1.98 4.48 31.20
C SER A 359 3.17 4.24 32.15
N ASN A 360 2.86 4.11 33.43
CA ASN A 360 3.49 3.11 34.31
C ASN A 360 2.87 1.72 34.09
N SER A 361 1.87 1.59 33.20
CA SER A 361 1.46 0.33 32.58
C SER A 361 2.14 0.22 31.21
N GLU A 362 3.33 -0.38 31.21
CA GLU A 362 4.11 -0.84 30.06
C GLU A 362 3.41 -1.94 29.26
N GLU A 363 2.09 -1.92 29.12
CA GLU A 363 1.37 -2.83 28.24
C GLU A 363 1.30 -2.21 26.85
N SER A 364 2.37 -2.50 26.10
CA SER A 364 2.48 -2.53 24.63
C SER A 364 2.77 -1.22 23.88
N ILE A 365 3.94 -0.61 24.12
CA ILE A 365 4.68 0.19 23.11
C ILE A 365 6.18 -0.11 23.25
N LEU A 366 6.52 -1.38 23.46
CA LEU A 366 7.91 -1.75 23.56
C LEU A 366 8.50 -1.74 22.13
N THR A 367 9.67 -1.12 21.98
CA THR A 367 10.54 -1.37 20.83
C THR A 367 10.79 -2.88 20.70
N LEU A 368 11.20 -3.37 19.53
CA LEU A 368 11.48 -4.81 19.38
C LEU A 368 12.49 -5.31 20.44
N GLU A 369 13.49 -4.49 20.77
CA GLU A 369 14.45 -4.76 21.83
C GLU A 369 13.80 -4.83 23.23
N GLU A 370 12.97 -3.84 23.59
CA GLU A 370 12.25 -3.83 24.86
C GLU A 370 11.22 -4.96 24.96
N LEU A 371 10.60 -5.36 23.83
CA LEU A 371 9.66 -6.46 23.74
C LEU A 371 10.38 -7.78 23.99
N CYS A 372 11.52 -8.00 23.32
CA CYS A 372 12.40 -9.14 23.56
C CYS A 372 12.85 -9.18 25.03
N ASN A 373 13.29 -8.05 25.59
CA ASN A 373 13.72 -7.96 26.99
C ASN A 373 12.56 -8.22 27.98
N SER A 374 11.35 -7.77 27.67
CA SER A 374 10.18 -7.95 28.55
C SER A 374 9.65 -9.39 28.52
N ILE A 375 9.77 -10.07 27.38
CA ILE A 375 9.52 -11.51 27.27
C ILE A 375 10.52 -12.31 28.12
N ILE A 376 11.82 -11.98 28.05
CA ILE A 376 12.87 -12.66 28.84
C ILE A 376 12.66 -12.45 30.34
N ASN A 377 12.37 -11.21 30.73
CA ASN A 377 12.26 -10.82 32.14
C ASN A 377 10.91 -11.21 32.77
N GLY A 378 10.01 -11.86 32.02
CA GLY A 378 8.70 -12.31 32.50
C GLY A 378 7.74 -11.19 32.89
N LYS A 379 7.97 -9.97 32.38
CA LYS A 379 7.14 -8.78 32.66
C LYS A 379 5.86 -8.73 31.84
N LEU A 380 5.87 -9.36 30.66
CA LEU A 380 4.70 -9.55 29.81
C LEU A 380 4.20 -10.97 29.92
N ASP A 381 2.87 -11.14 29.79
CA ASP A 381 2.30 -12.43 29.50
C ASP A 381 2.99 -13.02 28.26
N LYS A 382 3.54 -14.23 28.41
CA LYS A 382 4.41 -14.86 27.40
C LYS A 382 3.66 -15.08 26.09
N GLU A 383 2.40 -15.51 26.17
CA GLU A 383 1.58 -15.78 24.99
C GLU A 383 1.28 -14.48 24.22
N THR A 384 0.97 -13.41 24.95
CA THR A 384 0.68 -12.10 24.38
C THR A 384 1.94 -11.44 23.79
N GLY A 385 3.06 -11.46 24.51
CA GLY A 385 4.33 -10.87 24.06
C GLY A 385 4.91 -11.56 22.83
N VAL A 386 4.87 -12.90 22.79
CA VAL A 386 5.30 -13.68 21.61
C VAL A 386 4.40 -13.41 20.41
N ARG A 387 3.07 -13.35 20.61
CA ARG A 387 2.11 -13.04 19.55
C ARG A 387 2.35 -11.65 18.93
N ASP A 388 2.62 -10.65 19.77
CA ASP A 388 2.92 -9.30 19.31
C ASP A 388 4.26 -9.21 18.57
N LEU A 389 5.28 -9.93 19.04
CA LEU A 389 6.58 -10.01 18.36
C LEU A 389 6.42 -10.56 16.94
N ILE A 390 5.65 -11.64 16.80
CA ILE A 390 5.40 -12.34 15.54
C ILE A 390 4.58 -11.49 14.56
N ARG A 391 3.56 -10.77 15.05
CA ARG A 391 2.77 -9.85 14.21
C ARG A 391 3.63 -8.77 13.57
N ARG A 392 4.75 -8.40 14.22
CA ARG A 392 5.67 -7.35 13.77
C ARG A 392 6.84 -7.88 12.92
N TYR A 393 6.74 -9.08 12.35
CA TYR A 393 7.85 -9.70 11.61
C TYR A 393 8.47 -8.83 10.50
N LYS A 394 7.69 -7.98 9.83
CA LYS A 394 8.19 -7.05 8.79
C LYS A 394 9.15 -5.97 9.32
N GLN A 395 9.18 -5.76 10.63
CA GLN A 395 10.03 -4.78 11.32
C GLN A 395 11.26 -5.43 11.96
N TRP A 396 11.38 -6.76 11.92
CA TRP A 396 12.48 -7.48 12.57
C TRP A 396 13.82 -7.13 11.96
N ASP A 397 14.80 -7.03 12.85
CA ASP A 397 16.21 -6.81 12.55
C ASP A 397 17.05 -8.01 13.03
N GLU A 398 18.36 -7.90 12.88
CA GLU A 398 19.29 -8.94 13.33
C GLU A 398 19.22 -9.18 14.84
N SER A 399 18.98 -8.15 15.66
CA SER A 399 18.88 -8.32 17.11
C SER A 399 17.69 -9.21 17.49
N THR A 400 16.55 -9.03 16.79
CA THR A 400 15.35 -9.83 16.96
C THR A 400 15.56 -11.29 16.53
N LEU A 401 16.24 -11.53 15.41
CA LEU A 401 16.57 -12.90 14.98
C LEU A 401 17.51 -13.61 15.95
N ASN A 402 18.51 -12.91 16.48
CA ASN A 402 19.40 -13.44 17.51
C ASN A 402 18.65 -13.74 18.82
N PHE A 403 17.65 -12.93 19.17
CA PHE A 403 16.76 -13.20 20.29
C PHE A 403 15.96 -14.49 20.06
N ILE A 404 15.31 -14.64 18.90
CA ILE A 404 14.53 -15.83 18.54
C ILE A 404 15.43 -17.07 18.57
N SER A 405 16.63 -17.01 17.97
CA SER A 405 17.58 -18.13 17.95
C SER A 405 17.97 -18.60 19.35
N LYS A 406 18.18 -17.69 20.30
CA LYS A 406 18.53 -18.07 21.67
C LYS A 406 17.35 -18.60 22.48
N ASN A 407 16.12 -18.38 22.01
CA ASN A 407 14.91 -18.58 22.80
C ASN A 407 13.82 -19.36 22.02
N THR A 408 14.20 -20.27 21.12
CA THR A 408 13.23 -20.99 20.27
C THR A 408 12.17 -21.76 21.06
N THR A 409 12.52 -22.25 22.25
CA THR A 409 11.59 -22.90 23.19
C THR A 409 10.44 -22.01 23.70
N LEU A 410 10.51 -20.69 23.49
CA LEU A 410 9.43 -19.77 23.84
C LEU A 410 8.28 -19.79 22.82
N PHE A 411 8.54 -20.28 21.61
CA PHE A 411 7.64 -20.21 20.47
C PHE A 411 7.04 -21.58 20.19
N SER A 412 5.75 -21.62 19.84
CA SER A 412 5.14 -22.82 19.26
C SER A 412 5.65 -23.08 17.84
N LYS A 413 5.43 -24.29 17.32
CA LYS A 413 5.83 -24.65 15.95
C LYS A 413 5.19 -23.74 14.89
N ILE A 414 3.95 -23.29 15.12
CA ILE A 414 3.25 -22.39 14.19
C ILE A 414 3.90 -21.00 14.21
N GLU A 415 4.20 -20.51 15.41
CA GLU A 415 4.82 -19.22 15.66
C GLU A 415 6.24 -19.13 15.09
N LEU A 416 7.05 -20.18 15.27
CA LEU A 416 8.37 -20.28 14.63
C LEU A 416 8.28 -20.26 13.10
N GLY A 417 7.17 -20.70 12.50
CA GLY A 417 6.96 -20.66 11.05
C GLY A 417 7.06 -19.25 10.45
N VAL A 418 6.85 -18.20 11.24
CA VAL A 418 6.90 -16.81 10.78
C VAL A 418 8.32 -16.37 10.40
N ILE A 419 9.38 -17.07 10.84
CA ILE A 419 10.75 -16.81 10.34
C ILE A 419 10.84 -16.97 8.81
N PHE A 420 10.02 -17.83 8.21
CA PHE A 420 9.98 -18.00 6.77
C PHE A 420 9.19 -16.90 6.06
N GLU A 421 8.14 -16.37 6.67
CA GLU A 421 7.41 -15.20 6.18
C GLU A 421 8.31 -13.96 6.19
N TYR A 422 9.15 -13.84 7.23
CA TYR A 422 10.19 -12.83 7.30
C TYR A 422 11.21 -12.98 6.17
N LEU A 423 11.75 -14.18 5.94
CA LEU A 423 12.64 -14.40 4.80
C LEU A 423 11.99 -14.06 3.46
N HIS A 424 10.74 -14.49 3.25
CA HIS A 424 10.00 -14.16 2.03
C HIS A 424 9.88 -12.64 1.85
N TYR A 425 9.53 -11.91 2.92
CA TYR A 425 9.44 -10.45 2.94
C TYR A 425 10.77 -9.76 2.62
N ILE A 426 11.87 -10.17 3.26
CA ILE A 426 13.21 -9.60 3.02
C ILE A 426 13.65 -9.82 1.58
N PHE A 427 13.42 -11.01 1.03
CA PHE A 427 13.79 -11.30 -0.35
C PHE A 427 12.95 -10.54 -1.38
N MET A 428 11.71 -10.16 -1.05
CA MET A 428 10.85 -9.31 -1.90
C MET A 428 11.22 -7.83 -1.83
N ASN A 429 11.47 -7.28 -0.65
CA ASN A 429 11.42 -5.82 -0.43
C ASN A 429 12.79 -5.17 -0.20
N VAL A 430 13.81 -5.92 0.21
CA VAL A 430 15.15 -5.38 0.46
C VAL A 430 15.97 -5.49 -0.83
N ASN A 431 16.73 -4.46 -1.20
CA ASN A 431 17.60 -4.48 -2.40
C ASN A 431 19.07 -4.77 -2.10
N ASN A 432 19.41 -5.11 -0.85
CA ASN A 432 20.76 -5.44 -0.40
C ASN A 432 20.97 -6.97 -0.34
N TYR A 433 21.94 -7.47 -1.13
CA TYR A 433 22.28 -8.89 -1.14
C TYR A 433 22.92 -9.38 0.17
N GLU A 434 23.78 -8.57 0.80
CA GLU A 434 24.47 -8.97 2.04
C GLU A 434 23.47 -9.14 3.18
N GLU A 435 22.50 -8.23 3.26
CA GLU A 435 21.44 -8.28 4.26
C GLU A 435 20.52 -9.50 4.05
N LYS A 436 20.10 -9.77 2.80
CA LYS A 436 19.37 -11.00 2.43
C LYS A 436 20.14 -12.25 2.83
N HIS A 437 21.44 -12.29 2.54
CA HIS A 437 22.27 -13.44 2.84
C HIS A 437 22.45 -13.64 4.35
N ARG A 438 22.65 -12.55 5.10
CA ARG A 438 22.76 -12.60 6.56
C ARG A 438 21.48 -13.07 7.24
N ALA A 439 20.33 -12.53 6.81
CA ALA A 439 19.02 -12.99 7.29
C ALA A 439 18.81 -14.49 7.01
N TYR A 440 19.17 -14.95 5.81
CA TYR A 440 19.13 -16.37 5.44
C TYR A 440 19.99 -17.24 6.37
N LEU A 441 21.24 -16.85 6.66
CA LEU A 441 22.12 -17.60 7.54
C LEU A 441 21.56 -17.71 8.96
N LEU A 442 21.03 -16.61 9.52
CA LEU A 442 20.44 -16.61 10.86
C LEU A 442 19.21 -17.52 10.96
N VAL A 443 18.33 -17.49 9.96
CA VAL A 443 17.16 -18.38 9.92
C VAL A 443 17.59 -19.84 9.74
N LEU A 444 18.63 -20.09 8.95
CA LEU A 444 19.19 -21.44 8.80
C LEU A 444 19.75 -21.96 10.12
N ASP A 445 20.47 -21.13 10.87
CA ASP A 445 20.99 -21.47 12.19
C ASP A 445 19.86 -21.82 13.17
N ILE A 446 18.76 -21.06 13.17
CA ILE A 446 17.55 -21.38 13.94
C ILE A 446 17.01 -22.77 13.56
N LEU A 447 16.84 -23.05 12.27
CA LEU A 447 16.29 -24.32 11.79
C LEU A 447 17.15 -25.54 12.12
N ILE A 448 18.48 -25.39 12.07
CA ILE A 448 19.41 -26.49 12.35
C ILE A 448 19.38 -26.85 13.85
N GLN A 449 19.14 -25.87 14.72
CA GLN A 449 19.05 -26.09 16.18
C GLN A 449 17.76 -26.81 16.58
N GLU A 450 16.69 -26.68 15.79
CA GLU A 450 15.41 -27.33 16.06
C GLU A 450 15.44 -28.84 15.89
N GLU A 451 14.55 -29.55 16.59
CA GLU A 451 14.32 -30.98 16.38
C GLU A 451 13.93 -31.25 14.92
N LEU A 452 14.35 -32.40 14.38
CA LEU A 452 14.08 -32.78 12.99
C LEU A 452 12.57 -32.77 12.67
N SER A 453 11.74 -33.19 13.62
CA SER A 453 10.27 -33.19 13.49
C SER A 453 9.71 -31.77 13.32
N THR A 454 10.27 -30.78 14.04
CA THR A 454 9.89 -29.38 13.95
C THR A 454 10.40 -28.78 12.65
N MET A 455 11.67 -28.98 12.29
CA MET A 455 12.23 -28.52 11.02
C MET A 455 11.42 -29.03 9.82
N TYR A 456 11.04 -30.32 9.85
CA TYR A 456 10.19 -30.93 8.84
C TYR A 456 8.84 -30.22 8.72
N PHE A 457 8.15 -30.03 9.85
CA PHE A 457 6.85 -29.34 9.90
C PHE A 457 6.95 -27.92 9.33
N LEU A 458 7.97 -27.15 9.73
CA LEU A 458 8.18 -25.78 9.30
C LEU A 458 8.43 -25.70 7.78
N VAL A 459 9.34 -26.53 7.26
CA VAL A 459 9.67 -26.55 5.81
C VAL A 459 8.47 -27.03 4.99
N LEU A 460 7.70 -28.01 5.48
CA LEU A 460 6.49 -28.47 4.82
C LEU A 460 5.47 -27.34 4.70
N HIS A 461 5.16 -26.66 5.80
CA HIS A 461 4.17 -25.59 5.82
C HIS A 461 4.59 -24.41 4.91
N TYR A 462 5.87 -24.03 4.94
CA TYR A 462 6.43 -23.04 4.04
C TYR A 462 6.29 -23.46 2.56
N THR A 463 6.63 -24.71 2.26
CA THR A 463 6.57 -25.25 0.90
C THR A 463 5.15 -25.23 0.36
N ILE A 464 4.15 -25.61 1.15
CA ILE A 464 2.74 -25.58 0.73
C ILE A 464 2.31 -24.15 0.41
N ARG A 465 2.64 -23.22 1.29
CA ARG A 465 2.22 -21.81 1.16
C ARG A 465 2.88 -21.12 -0.04
N HIS A 466 4.16 -21.37 -0.25
CA HIS A 466 4.98 -20.66 -1.24
C HIS A 466 5.44 -21.52 -2.40
N PHE A 467 4.74 -22.62 -2.70
CA PHE A 467 5.16 -23.55 -3.74
C PHE A 467 5.35 -22.87 -5.10
N HIS A 468 4.45 -21.94 -5.46
CA HIS A 468 4.46 -21.27 -6.76
C HIS A 468 5.33 -20.02 -6.81
N ASP A 469 5.47 -19.29 -5.69
CA ASP A 469 6.09 -17.96 -5.61
C ASP A 469 7.33 -17.92 -4.70
N ASN A 470 7.98 -19.06 -4.47
CA ASN A 470 9.18 -19.15 -3.63
C ASN A 470 10.31 -18.23 -4.11
N ARG A 471 10.66 -17.23 -3.28
CA ARG A 471 11.72 -16.26 -3.56
C ARG A 471 13.13 -16.75 -3.19
N LEU A 472 13.23 -17.79 -2.37
CA LEU A 472 14.51 -18.39 -1.96
C LEU A 472 15.20 -19.16 -3.09
N VAL A 473 14.51 -19.37 -4.22
CA VAL A 473 15.06 -20.03 -5.42
C VAL A 473 16.35 -19.37 -5.90
N CYS A 474 16.53 -18.06 -5.69
CA CYS A 474 17.76 -17.36 -6.04
C CYS A 474 19.01 -17.82 -5.26
N LEU A 475 18.83 -18.43 -4.08
CA LEU A 475 19.92 -19.02 -3.29
C LEU A 475 20.20 -20.48 -3.67
N PHE A 476 19.30 -21.12 -4.41
CA PHE A 476 19.43 -22.52 -4.80
C PHE A 476 20.52 -22.69 -5.87
N LYS A 477 21.48 -23.59 -5.60
CA LYS A 477 22.54 -23.97 -6.56
C LYS A 477 22.34 -25.42 -7.00
N SER A 478 21.84 -25.60 -8.22
CA SER A 478 21.54 -26.92 -8.80
C SER A 478 22.75 -27.85 -8.82
N GLU A 479 23.95 -27.34 -9.08
CA GLU A 479 25.19 -28.12 -9.05
C GLU A 479 25.52 -28.69 -7.66
N LEU A 480 25.25 -27.95 -6.58
CA LEU A 480 25.50 -28.42 -5.23
C LEU A 480 24.51 -29.51 -4.84
N PHE A 481 23.24 -29.32 -5.16
CA PHE A 481 22.21 -30.34 -4.97
C PHE A 481 22.57 -31.62 -5.75
N ARG A 482 22.98 -31.50 -7.01
CA ARG A 482 23.40 -32.61 -7.85
C ARG A 482 24.62 -33.36 -7.27
N LYS A 483 25.66 -32.63 -6.87
CA LYS A 483 26.83 -33.26 -6.23
C LYS A 483 26.45 -33.99 -4.96
N PHE A 484 25.55 -33.42 -4.16
CA PHE A 484 25.09 -34.05 -2.92
C PHE A 484 24.36 -35.37 -3.17
N ILE A 485 23.39 -35.41 -4.08
CA ILE A 485 22.61 -36.63 -4.38
C ILE A 485 23.45 -37.70 -5.09
N GLU A 486 24.42 -37.33 -5.92
CA GLU A 486 25.34 -38.27 -6.59
C GLU A 486 26.36 -38.88 -5.61
N SER A 487 26.89 -38.10 -4.67
CA SER A 487 27.96 -38.54 -3.76
C SER A 487 27.48 -39.30 -2.53
N ASN A 488 26.31 -38.93 -1.99
CA ASN A 488 25.84 -39.46 -0.71
C ASN A 488 24.74 -40.51 -0.84
N HIS A 489 24.22 -40.72 -2.06
CA HIS A 489 22.92 -41.34 -2.34
C HIS A 489 21.78 -40.66 -1.55
N ILE A 490 20.53 -40.77 -2.01
CA ILE A 490 19.41 -40.09 -1.32
C ILE A 490 19.02 -40.89 -0.07
N ASN A 491 19.85 -40.88 0.97
CA ASN A 491 19.57 -41.60 2.21
C ASN A 491 18.87 -40.70 3.24
N MET A 492 17.54 -40.68 3.17
CA MET A 492 16.66 -39.93 4.09
C MET A 492 16.49 -40.59 5.46
N SER A 493 16.93 -41.84 5.64
CA SER A 493 16.91 -42.48 6.97
C SER A 493 18.00 -41.92 7.89
N ASN A 494 19.02 -41.28 7.32
CA ASN A 494 20.01 -40.53 8.08
C ASN A 494 19.48 -39.10 8.34
N GLU A 495 19.39 -38.72 9.61
CA GLU A 495 18.81 -37.44 10.03
C GLU A 495 19.54 -36.22 9.44
N GLU A 496 20.88 -36.23 9.41
CA GLU A 496 21.66 -35.12 8.85
C GLU A 496 21.40 -34.95 7.37
N LYS A 497 21.35 -36.07 6.63
CA LYS A 497 21.03 -36.05 5.20
C LYS A 497 19.60 -35.58 4.95
N LEU A 498 18.64 -35.99 5.78
CA LEU A 498 17.27 -35.50 5.67
C LEU A 498 17.18 -34.00 5.93
N ARG A 499 17.90 -33.46 6.93
CA ARG A 499 17.98 -32.00 7.15
C ARG A 499 18.51 -31.27 5.92
N VAL A 500 19.59 -31.76 5.31
CA VAL A 500 20.15 -31.18 4.08
C VAL A 500 19.13 -31.22 2.94
N ILE A 501 18.39 -32.32 2.79
CA ILE A 501 17.32 -32.42 1.80
C ILE A 501 16.20 -31.42 2.08
N LEU A 502 15.77 -31.26 3.34
CA LEU A 502 14.76 -30.27 3.73
C LEU A 502 15.21 -28.84 3.43
N ILE A 503 16.49 -28.51 3.64
CA ILE A 503 17.06 -27.20 3.25
C ILE A 503 16.96 -27.02 1.73
N PHE A 504 17.32 -28.04 0.94
CA PHE A 504 17.17 -27.96 -0.51
C PHE A 504 15.71 -27.80 -0.93
N ILE A 505 14.77 -28.51 -0.30
CA ILE A 505 13.32 -28.36 -0.56
C ILE A 505 12.87 -26.94 -0.23
N MET A 506 13.27 -26.38 0.91
CA MET A 506 12.97 -25.00 1.30
C MET A 506 13.46 -23.99 0.25
N LEU A 507 14.67 -24.18 -0.29
CA LEU A 507 15.25 -23.28 -1.29
C LEU A 507 14.58 -23.40 -2.67
N ASN A 508 14.30 -24.62 -3.14
CA ASN A 508 13.63 -24.84 -4.42
C ASN A 508 12.82 -26.15 -4.39
N PRO A 509 11.56 -26.12 -3.94
CA PRO A 509 10.77 -27.33 -3.74
C PRO A 509 10.43 -27.98 -5.07
N LYS A 510 10.19 -27.19 -6.13
CA LYS A 510 9.88 -27.71 -7.47
C LYS A 510 11.01 -28.55 -8.01
N GLU A 511 12.23 -28.01 -8.06
CA GLU A 511 13.37 -28.72 -8.64
C GLU A 511 13.74 -29.98 -7.84
N VAL A 512 13.73 -29.87 -6.51
CA VAL A 512 14.15 -30.96 -5.62
C VAL A 512 13.13 -32.09 -5.61
N LEU A 513 11.85 -31.78 -5.40
CA LEU A 513 10.80 -32.81 -5.37
C LEU A 513 10.59 -33.43 -6.75
N THR A 514 10.68 -32.65 -7.84
CA THR A 514 10.63 -33.19 -9.21
C THR A 514 11.78 -34.16 -9.45
N THR A 515 12.99 -33.82 -8.98
CA THR A 515 14.15 -34.72 -9.11
C THR A 515 13.93 -36.03 -8.36
N VAL A 516 13.42 -35.97 -7.12
CA VAL A 516 13.11 -37.19 -6.35
C VAL A 516 12.05 -38.05 -7.06
N VAL A 517 10.96 -37.44 -7.55
CA VAL A 517 9.91 -38.16 -8.29
C VAL A 517 10.44 -38.77 -9.57
N ARG A 518 11.25 -38.05 -10.35
CA ARG A 518 11.83 -38.55 -11.62
C ARG A 518 12.79 -39.73 -11.38
N VAL A 519 13.57 -39.69 -10.30
CA VAL A 519 14.41 -40.83 -9.90
C VAL A 519 13.54 -42.01 -9.47
N ALA A 520 12.47 -41.77 -8.69
CA ALA A 520 11.57 -42.80 -8.20
C ALA A 520 10.83 -43.56 -9.31
N ILE A 521 10.34 -42.85 -10.34
CA ILE A 521 9.66 -43.44 -11.50
C ILE A 521 10.63 -44.06 -12.52
N GLY A 522 11.94 -43.98 -12.27
CA GLY A 522 12.95 -44.64 -13.08
C GLY A 522 13.33 -43.91 -14.36
N SER A 523 13.36 -42.57 -14.36
CA SER A 523 13.76 -41.78 -15.53
C SER A 523 15.14 -42.22 -16.04
N THR A 524 15.24 -42.49 -17.35
CA THR A 524 16.48 -42.84 -18.03
C THR A 524 17.33 -41.64 -18.44
N ASP A 525 16.96 -40.42 -18.03
CA ASP A 525 17.75 -39.22 -18.31
C ASP A 525 19.17 -39.37 -17.72
N ILE A 526 20.18 -39.00 -18.52
CA ILE A 526 21.61 -39.06 -18.16
C ILE A 526 21.85 -38.32 -16.84
N LYS A 527 21.10 -37.26 -16.54
CA LYS A 527 21.25 -36.47 -15.31
C LYS A 527 20.84 -37.22 -14.03
N TYR A 528 20.11 -38.34 -14.14
CA TYR A 528 19.62 -39.11 -13.00
C TYR A 528 20.20 -40.53 -12.89
N ARG A 529 20.99 -40.97 -13.89
CA ARG A 529 21.45 -42.37 -14.03
C ARG A 529 22.26 -42.92 -12.85
N ASN A 530 22.94 -42.06 -12.10
CA ASN A 530 23.81 -42.44 -10.98
C ASN A 530 23.16 -42.24 -9.60
N ILE A 531 21.88 -41.82 -9.56
CA ILE A 531 21.18 -41.55 -8.32
C ILE A 531 20.39 -42.80 -7.94
N ILE A 532 20.63 -43.29 -6.73
CA ILE A 532 19.93 -44.43 -6.16
C ILE A 532 19.01 -43.90 -5.06
N LEU A 533 17.73 -44.23 -5.19
CA LEU A 533 16.68 -43.94 -4.21
C LEU A 533 15.96 -45.25 -3.89
N SER A 534 15.97 -45.65 -2.63
CA SER A 534 15.19 -46.76 -2.14
C SER A 534 13.73 -46.34 -1.92
N ARG A 535 12.82 -47.30 -2.04
CA ARG A 535 11.37 -47.05 -1.91
C ARG A 535 10.99 -46.60 -0.49
N PHE A 536 11.71 -47.05 0.52
CA PHE A 536 11.50 -46.63 1.92
C PHE A 536 11.87 -45.17 2.16
N GLU A 537 12.81 -44.61 1.39
CA GLU A 537 13.20 -43.20 1.55
C GLU A 537 12.08 -42.24 1.13
N LEU A 538 11.21 -42.63 0.19
CA LEU A 538 10.07 -41.80 -0.23
C LEU A 538 9.04 -41.56 0.87
N ILE A 539 8.95 -42.45 1.86
CA ILE A 539 8.03 -42.31 3.00
C ILE A 539 8.34 -41.02 3.76
N TYR A 540 9.62 -40.62 3.85
CA TYR A 540 10.02 -39.39 4.50
C TYR A 540 9.53 -38.14 3.78
N LEU A 541 9.18 -38.19 2.50
CA LEU A 541 8.61 -37.05 1.75
C LEU A 541 7.12 -37.19 1.48
N HIS A 542 6.47 -38.23 1.99
CA HIS A 542 5.07 -38.52 1.73
C HIS A 542 4.16 -37.31 2.03
N ALA A 543 4.36 -36.65 3.18
CA ALA A 543 3.55 -35.50 3.55
C ALA A 543 3.70 -34.33 2.56
N PHE A 544 4.87 -34.14 1.95
CA PHE A 544 5.04 -33.16 0.87
C PHE A 544 4.23 -33.56 -0.35
N PHE A 545 4.31 -34.82 -0.77
CA PHE A 545 3.62 -35.32 -1.96
C PHE A 545 2.10 -35.24 -1.87
N THR A 546 1.52 -35.56 -0.70
CA THR A 546 0.07 -35.58 -0.48
C THR A 546 -0.51 -34.23 -0.09
N SER A 547 0.32 -33.22 0.15
CA SER A 547 -0.17 -31.90 0.53
C SER A 547 -0.87 -31.21 -0.64
N LYS A 548 -2.06 -30.65 -0.37
CA LYS A 548 -2.84 -29.92 -1.37
C LYS A 548 -2.26 -28.53 -1.61
N LEU A 549 -2.12 -28.18 -2.87
CA LEU A 549 -1.89 -26.80 -3.29
C LEU A 549 -3.25 -26.07 -3.35
N ASN A 550 -3.22 -24.73 -3.35
CA ASN A 550 -4.44 -23.90 -3.43
C ASN A 550 -5.32 -24.24 -4.66
N ASP A 551 -4.74 -24.85 -5.69
CA ASP A 551 -5.37 -25.27 -6.95
C ASP A 551 -5.84 -26.74 -6.93
N GLN A 552 -6.53 -27.20 -5.88
CA GLN A 552 -7.16 -28.54 -5.69
C GLN A 552 -6.30 -29.83 -5.88
N ASN A 553 -5.23 -29.80 -6.66
CA ASN A 553 -4.30 -30.90 -6.89
C ASN A 553 -3.28 -30.97 -5.75
N ASP A 554 -2.88 -32.18 -5.38
CA ASP A 554 -1.72 -32.37 -4.51
C ASP A 554 -0.40 -32.09 -5.26
N ILE A 555 0.67 -31.88 -4.49
CA ILE A 555 2.00 -31.62 -5.04
C ILE A 555 2.44 -32.78 -5.94
N LEU A 556 2.15 -34.03 -5.59
CA LEU A 556 2.52 -35.18 -6.40
C LEU A 556 1.89 -35.15 -7.79
N SER A 557 0.58 -34.88 -7.88
CA SER A 557 -0.16 -34.78 -9.13
C SER A 557 0.41 -33.66 -10.00
N TYR A 558 0.77 -32.52 -9.39
CA TYR A 558 1.46 -31.45 -10.08
C TYR A 558 2.80 -31.91 -10.67
N LEU A 559 3.64 -32.58 -9.87
CA LEU A 559 4.96 -33.05 -10.28
C LEU A 559 4.88 -34.16 -11.36
N LEU A 560 3.92 -35.08 -11.25
CA LEU A 560 3.69 -36.12 -12.24
C LEU A 560 3.18 -35.54 -13.56
N LYS A 561 2.30 -34.54 -13.50
CA LYS A 561 1.84 -33.82 -14.69
C LYS A 561 2.99 -33.08 -15.38
N ASP A 562 3.83 -32.39 -14.62
CA ASP A 562 5.05 -31.74 -15.14
C ASP A 562 5.98 -32.76 -15.80
N ALA A 563 6.29 -33.85 -15.10
CA ALA A 563 7.15 -34.90 -15.61
C ALA A 563 6.56 -35.58 -16.87
N TRP A 564 5.24 -35.72 -16.97
CA TRP A 564 4.58 -36.29 -18.13
C TRP A 564 4.69 -35.36 -19.35
N LEU A 565 4.42 -34.06 -19.15
CA LEU A 565 4.48 -33.06 -20.21
C LEU A 565 5.89 -32.89 -20.77
N HIS A 566 6.92 -33.05 -19.93
CA HIS A 566 8.30 -32.74 -20.30
C HIS A 566 9.21 -33.96 -20.54
N ASP A 567 8.87 -35.15 -20.01
CA ASP A 567 9.83 -36.27 -19.94
C ASP A 567 9.21 -37.68 -20.00
N HIS A 568 7.95 -37.83 -20.45
CA HIS A 568 7.26 -39.14 -20.47
C HIS A 568 8.00 -40.25 -21.23
N SER A 569 8.85 -39.90 -22.21
CA SER A 569 9.61 -40.87 -23.00
C SER A 569 10.74 -41.57 -22.24
N THR A 570 11.17 -41.04 -21.09
CA THR A 570 12.26 -41.61 -20.29
C THR A 570 11.77 -42.47 -19.12
N TRP A 571 10.45 -42.63 -18.95
CA TRP A 571 9.87 -43.31 -17.80
C TRP A 571 10.03 -44.83 -17.89
N ASN A 572 10.33 -45.45 -16.75
CA ASN A 572 10.26 -46.90 -16.63
C ASN A 572 8.87 -47.29 -16.12
N TYR A 573 8.01 -47.79 -17.01
CA TYR A 573 6.62 -48.14 -16.70
C TYR A 573 6.48 -49.06 -15.47
N LYS A 574 7.39 -50.03 -15.30
CA LYS A 574 7.34 -50.93 -14.13
C LYS A 574 7.68 -50.20 -12.83
N GLN A 575 8.69 -49.33 -12.84
CA GLN A 575 9.06 -48.55 -11.65
C GLN A 575 8.00 -47.50 -11.31
N PHE A 576 7.37 -46.89 -12.32
CA PHE A 576 6.21 -46.03 -12.14
C PHE A 576 5.02 -46.77 -11.49
N GLU A 577 4.68 -47.97 -11.98
CA GLU A 577 3.60 -48.79 -11.41
C GLU A 577 3.86 -49.12 -9.93
N TYR A 578 5.10 -49.51 -9.59
CA TYR A 578 5.51 -49.74 -8.21
C TYR A 578 5.50 -48.45 -7.35
N PHE A 579 5.93 -47.32 -7.91
CA PHE A 579 5.90 -46.03 -7.22
C PHE A 579 4.45 -45.62 -6.87
N MET A 580 3.52 -45.77 -7.82
CA MET A 580 2.11 -45.46 -7.59
C MET A 580 1.47 -46.43 -6.59
N SER A 581 1.78 -47.72 -6.66
CA SER A 581 1.25 -48.70 -5.69
C SER A 581 1.72 -48.41 -4.26
N ASP A 582 3.00 -48.05 -4.09
CA ASP A 582 3.57 -47.75 -2.78
C ASP A 582 3.03 -46.43 -2.22
N THR A 583 2.78 -45.44 -3.08
CA THR A 583 2.19 -44.16 -2.66
C THR A 583 0.73 -44.32 -2.25
N LEU A 584 -0.06 -45.12 -2.99
CA LEU A 584 -1.46 -45.42 -2.66
C LEU A 584 -1.61 -46.34 -1.45
N ALA A 585 -0.68 -47.27 -1.21
CA ALA A 585 -0.71 -48.15 -0.04
C ALA A 585 -0.45 -47.41 1.28
N ASN A 586 0.31 -46.30 1.24
CA ASN A 586 0.62 -45.48 2.41
C ASN A 586 -0.52 -44.54 2.85
N GLU A 587 -1.54 -44.29 2.02
CA GLU A 587 -2.77 -43.60 2.47
C GLU A 587 -3.51 -44.38 3.56
N VAL A 588 -3.38 -45.72 3.59
CA VAL A 588 -4.08 -46.60 4.52
C VAL A 588 -3.40 -46.64 5.91
N ILE A 589 -2.10 -46.33 6.00
CA ILE A 589 -1.32 -46.47 7.25
C ILE A 589 -1.50 -45.24 8.18
N TYR A 590 -1.82 -44.06 7.63
CA TYR A 590 -2.02 -42.84 8.42
C TYR A 590 -3.42 -42.71 9.07
N ILE A 591 -4.34 -43.65 8.79
CA ILE A 591 -5.62 -43.76 9.51
C ILE A 591 -5.43 -44.48 10.88
N MET A 592 -4.22 -44.98 11.16
CA MET A 592 -3.90 -45.75 12.38
C MET A 592 -2.75 -45.17 13.24
N LEU A 593 -2.24 -43.98 12.94
CA LEU A 593 -1.36 -43.17 13.80
C LEU A 593 -2.04 -41.84 14.11
#